data_AF-A0A6M8W6R2-F1
#
_entry.id   AF-A0A6M8W6R2-F1
#
_cell.length_a   1.000
_cell.length_b   1.000
_cell.length_c   1.000
_cell.angle_alpha   90.00
_cell.angle_beta   90.00
_cell.angle_gamma   90.00
#
_symmetry.space_group_name_H-M   'P 1'
#
loop_
_entity.id
_entity.type
_entity.pdbx_description
1 polymer ?
#
loop_
_entity_poly.entity_id
_entity_poly.type
_entity_poly.pdbx_seq_one_letter_code
_entity_poly.pdbx_strand_id
1 'polypeptide(L)'
;MLVLHATWSDGMLLLWGERGGAPTGNPAGAAERPGKGGNSPHPFAASADELAELAPGLTGPHELNLWLPKRGGTPMASPTLSLHAPGTQNGSGESDLGRFLVPAMRIPPLRAERLLDGLLDTAAAESQVAAGDSLPFFATLARLARSLVCQQRVVPMVMQLGGTASAGSWRPWLGDEPASSRVVALAKAMPPIARAAVSETDDDAWAVTDLALGSVADALCREARARRRCTRRSRPWPLRTTRRWRGCRGS
;
A
#
# COMPACT_ATOMS: atom_id res chain seq x y z
N MET A 1 -17.56 -4.50 -13.62
CA MET A 1 -16.26 -3.79 -13.67
C MET A 1 -15.91 -3.29 -12.29
N LEU A 2 -14.71 -3.61 -11.81
CA LEU A 2 -14.12 -3.16 -10.56
C LEU A 2 -12.76 -2.50 -10.85
N VAL A 3 -12.57 -1.26 -10.43
CA VAL A 3 -11.30 -0.54 -10.56
C VAL A 3 -10.60 -0.53 -9.22
N LEU A 4 -9.37 -1.00 -9.18
CA LEU A 4 -8.56 -1.09 -7.97
C LEU A 4 -7.63 0.10 -7.83
N HIS A 5 -7.56 0.65 -6.62
CA HIS A 5 -6.70 1.77 -6.26
C HIS A 5 -5.93 1.43 -4.99
N ALA A 6 -4.70 1.94 -4.88
CA ALA A 6 -3.92 1.89 -3.66
C ALA A 6 -3.66 3.31 -3.12
N THR A 7 -3.56 3.45 -1.81
CA THR A 7 -3.18 4.70 -1.14
C THR A 7 -2.45 4.40 0.16
N TRP A 8 -1.63 5.35 0.61
CA TRP A 8 -0.97 5.29 1.90
C TRP A 8 -1.71 6.16 2.92
N SER A 9 -2.06 5.58 4.07
CA SER A 9 -2.67 6.28 5.20
C SER A 9 -2.39 5.50 6.48
N ASP A 10 -2.41 6.16 7.63
CA ASP A 10 -2.32 5.51 8.95
C ASP A 10 -1.09 4.58 9.07
N GLY A 11 0.03 5.00 8.48
CA GLY A 11 1.28 4.23 8.46
C GLY A 11 1.23 2.92 7.66
N MET A 12 0.24 2.75 6.78
CA MET A 12 0.08 1.52 6.01
C MET A 12 -0.41 1.73 4.58
N LEU A 13 -0.15 0.72 3.74
CA LEU A 13 -0.67 0.68 2.38
C LEU A 13 -2.06 0.05 2.40
N LEU A 14 -3.01 0.71 1.74
CA LEU A 14 -4.41 0.33 1.72
C LEU A 14 -4.87 0.15 0.27
N LEU A 15 -5.64 -0.92 0.03
CA LEU A 15 -6.33 -1.22 -1.22
C LEU A 15 -7.79 -0.80 -1.07
N TRP A 16 -8.33 -0.07 -2.04
CA TRP A 16 -9.75 0.20 -2.15
C TRP A 16 -10.15 0.07 -3.62
N GLY A 17 -11.44 0.17 -3.93
CA GLY A 17 -11.87 0.08 -5.33
C GLY A 17 -13.18 0.78 -5.63
N GLU A 18 -13.42 0.99 -6.92
CA GLU A 18 -14.66 1.51 -7.46
C GLU A 18 -15.37 0.45 -8.30
N ARG A 19 -16.66 0.24 -8.05
CA ARG A 19 -17.50 -0.67 -8.81
C ARG A 19 -18.37 0.09 -9.80
N GLY A 20 -18.31 -0.35 -11.06
CA GLY A 20 -19.21 0.09 -12.11
C GLY A 20 -20.61 -0.52 -11.95
N GLY A 21 -21.63 0.31 -12.14
CA GLY A 21 -23.03 -0.05 -11.99
C GLY A 21 -23.83 1.13 -11.44
N ALA A 22 -25.13 0.93 -11.23
CA ALA A 22 -25.93 1.91 -10.50
C ALA A 22 -25.33 2.08 -9.09
N PRO A 23 -25.14 3.33 -8.61
CA PRO A 23 -24.52 3.58 -7.32
C PRO A 23 -25.27 2.82 -6.22
N THR A 24 -24.54 2.06 -5.42
CA THR A 24 -25.09 1.24 -4.33
C THR A 24 -25.36 2.16 -3.14
N GLY A 25 -26.39 2.99 -3.27
CA GLY A 25 -26.78 3.94 -2.25
C GLY A 25 -27.79 4.92 -2.83
N ASN A 26 -28.96 5.00 -2.22
CA ASN A 26 -29.94 6.01 -2.60
C ASN A 26 -29.39 7.40 -2.25
N PRO A 27 -29.09 8.29 -3.23
CA PRO A 27 -28.67 9.65 -2.93
C PRO A 27 -29.78 10.46 -2.22
N ALA A 28 -31.03 9.99 -2.28
CA ALA A 28 -32.19 10.68 -1.72
C ALA A 28 -32.37 10.57 -0.19
N GLY A 29 -31.49 9.85 0.52
CA GLY A 29 -31.51 9.77 1.99
C GLY A 29 -30.58 10.75 2.71
N ALA A 30 -29.60 11.31 2.00
CA ALA A 30 -28.66 12.29 2.53
C ALA A 30 -29.12 13.70 2.11
N ALA A 31 -30.24 14.15 2.67
CA ALA A 31 -30.49 15.58 2.72
C ALA A 31 -29.29 16.22 3.44
N GLU A 32 -28.43 16.91 2.69
CA GLU A 32 -27.39 17.76 3.25
C GLU A 32 -28.05 18.72 4.24
N ARG A 33 -27.84 18.47 5.53
CA ARG A 33 -28.04 19.53 6.53
C ARG A 33 -26.94 20.55 6.28
N PRO A 34 -27.27 21.82 5.96
CA PRO A 34 -26.24 22.83 5.76
C PRO A 34 -25.45 22.97 7.06
N GLY A 35 -24.13 22.76 7.01
CA GLY A 35 -23.22 23.01 8.13
C GLY A 35 -22.57 21.80 8.82
N LYS A 36 -22.69 20.57 8.32
CA LYS A 36 -21.86 19.43 8.77
C LYS A 36 -21.16 18.79 7.56
N GLY A 37 -19.85 19.05 7.42
CA GLY A 37 -18.98 18.38 6.45
C GLY A 37 -18.79 16.89 6.77
N GLY A 38 -19.86 16.12 6.56
CA GLY A 38 -19.92 14.69 6.88
C GLY A 38 -19.39 13.84 5.76
N ASN A 39 -18.42 12.98 6.10
CA ASN A 39 -17.85 11.92 5.26
C ASN A 39 -18.97 11.00 4.74
N SER A 40 -19.56 11.37 3.61
CA SER A 40 -20.60 10.56 2.98
C SER A 40 -19.95 9.36 2.30
N PRO A 41 -20.60 8.19 2.28
CA PRO A 41 -20.06 7.03 1.59
C PRO A 41 -19.93 7.33 0.10
N HIS A 42 -18.82 6.89 -0.52
CA HIS A 42 -18.64 7.04 -1.94
C HIS A 42 -19.57 6.08 -2.70
N PRO A 43 -20.40 6.57 -3.64
CA PRO A 43 -21.49 5.81 -4.25
C PRO A 43 -21.02 4.65 -5.13
N PHE A 44 -19.76 4.71 -5.60
CA PHE A 44 -19.12 3.65 -6.37
C PHE A 44 -18.18 2.79 -5.53
N ALA A 45 -18.07 2.98 -4.22
CA ALA A 45 -17.09 2.21 -3.44
C ALA A 45 -17.40 0.71 -3.46
N ALA A 46 -16.38 -0.09 -3.78
CA ALA A 46 -16.42 -1.54 -3.59
C ALA A 46 -16.40 -1.88 -2.09
N SER A 47 -17.02 -3.00 -1.74
CA SER A 47 -17.02 -3.51 -0.36
C SER A 47 -15.67 -4.13 0.01
N ALA A 48 -15.38 -4.20 1.31
CA ALA A 48 -14.16 -4.86 1.80
C ALA A 48 -14.14 -6.37 1.48
N ASP A 49 -15.31 -7.03 1.46
CA ASP A 49 -15.43 -8.45 1.15
C ASP A 49 -15.07 -8.75 -0.32
N GLU A 50 -15.57 -7.94 -1.27
CA GLU A 50 -15.18 -8.04 -2.68
C GLU A 50 -13.66 -7.89 -2.87
N LEU A 51 -13.03 -6.98 -2.11
CA LEU A 51 -11.58 -6.78 -2.15
C LEU A 51 -10.82 -7.96 -1.55
N ALA A 52 -11.33 -8.55 -0.45
CA ALA A 52 -10.71 -9.68 0.22
C ALA A 52 -10.71 -10.95 -0.64
N GLU A 53 -11.76 -11.17 -1.44
CA GLU A 53 -11.87 -12.31 -2.36
C GLU A 53 -10.82 -12.27 -3.48
N LEU A 54 -10.47 -11.07 -3.97
CA LEU A 54 -9.55 -10.90 -5.09
C LEU A 54 -8.09 -11.20 -4.76
N ALA A 55 -7.66 -10.90 -3.53
CA ALA A 55 -6.26 -11.01 -3.15
C ALA A 55 -6.09 -11.69 -1.77
N PRO A 56 -5.96 -13.02 -1.74
CA PRO A 56 -5.59 -13.75 -0.54
C PRO A 56 -4.27 -13.21 0.03
N GLY A 57 -4.31 -12.62 1.23
CA GLY A 57 -3.15 -12.02 1.89
C GLY A 57 -3.31 -10.54 2.27
N LEU A 58 -4.41 -9.91 1.87
CA LEU A 58 -4.88 -8.67 2.50
C LEU A 58 -5.22 -8.91 3.97
N THR A 59 -5.04 -7.91 4.83
CA THR A 59 -5.20 -8.06 6.29
C THR A 59 -6.33 -7.21 6.85
N GLY A 60 -7.55 -7.71 6.81
CA GLY A 60 -8.71 -7.14 7.49
C GLY A 60 -9.18 -5.78 6.94
N PRO A 61 -10.43 -5.41 7.22
CA PRO A 61 -11.03 -4.19 6.71
C PRO A 61 -10.44 -2.93 7.37
N HIS A 62 -10.53 -1.83 6.63
CA HIS A 62 -10.21 -0.47 7.03
C HIS A 62 -11.25 0.49 6.42
N GLU A 63 -11.43 1.65 7.03
CA GLU A 63 -12.21 2.74 6.44
C GLU A 63 -11.29 3.90 6.07
N LEU A 64 -11.46 4.47 4.89
CA LEU A 64 -10.63 5.54 4.37
C LEU A 64 -11.47 6.77 4.09
N ASN A 65 -10.97 7.93 4.51
CA ASN A 65 -11.50 9.21 4.07
C ASN A 65 -10.63 9.74 2.94
N LEU A 66 -11.21 9.92 1.77
CA LEU A 66 -10.52 10.38 0.57
C LEU A 66 -11.04 11.74 0.14
N TRP A 67 -10.12 12.61 -0.29
CA TRP A 67 -10.43 13.78 -1.10
C TRP A 67 -10.60 13.36 -2.55
N LEU A 68 -11.84 13.34 -3.02
CA LEU A 68 -12.16 12.93 -4.39
C LEU A 68 -12.86 14.06 -5.14
N PRO A 69 -12.67 14.15 -6.47
CA PRO A 69 -13.43 15.07 -7.31
C PRO A 69 -14.92 14.80 -7.13
N LYS A 70 -15.69 15.87 -6.94
CA LYS A 70 -17.15 15.84 -6.95
C LYS A 70 -17.68 16.87 -7.92
N ARG A 71 -18.92 16.67 -8.36
CA ARG A 71 -19.65 17.62 -9.19
C ARG A 71 -21.09 17.71 -8.69
N GLY A 72 -21.54 18.93 -8.40
CA GLY A 72 -22.88 19.15 -7.83
C GLY A 72 -23.10 18.35 -6.52
N GLY A 73 -22.08 18.28 -5.66
CA GLY A 73 -22.13 17.55 -4.39
C GLY A 73 -21.94 16.03 -4.51
N THR A 74 -22.00 15.45 -5.72
CA THR A 74 -21.90 14.00 -5.92
C THR A 74 -20.48 13.60 -6.35
N PRO A 75 -19.87 12.57 -5.75
CA PRO A 75 -18.58 12.05 -6.19
C PRO A 75 -18.55 11.68 -7.66
N MET A 76 -17.40 11.94 -8.28
CA MET A 76 -17.15 11.52 -9.63
C MET A 76 -16.52 10.13 -9.66
N ALA A 77 -17.01 9.26 -10.55
CA ALA A 77 -16.29 8.04 -10.93
C ALA A 77 -14.88 8.37 -11.45
N SER A 78 -13.91 7.49 -11.20
CA SER A 78 -12.56 7.65 -11.74
C SER A 78 -12.57 7.65 -13.28
N PRO A 79 -11.52 8.23 -13.92
CA PRO A 79 -11.35 8.14 -15.37
C PRO A 79 -11.32 6.69 -15.86
N THR A 80 -10.61 5.80 -15.14
CA THR A 80 -10.52 4.37 -15.47
C THR A 80 -11.89 3.71 -15.40
N LEU A 81 -12.70 4.01 -14.38
CA LEU A 81 -14.06 3.46 -14.31
C LEU A 81 -14.93 3.98 -15.43
N SER A 82 -14.86 5.28 -15.73
CA SER A 82 -15.64 5.93 -16.79
C SER A 82 -15.32 5.37 -18.19
N LEU A 83 -14.06 5.00 -18.44
CA LEU A 83 -13.63 4.33 -19.67
C LEU A 83 -14.24 2.94 -19.84
N HIS A 84 -14.41 2.20 -18.74
CA HIS A 84 -14.82 0.79 -18.76
C HIS A 84 -16.32 0.57 -18.47
N ALA A 85 -17.02 1.58 -17.95
CA ALA A 85 -18.45 1.54 -17.61
C ALA A 85 -19.19 2.80 -18.15
N PRO A 86 -19.41 2.90 -19.47
CA PRO A 86 -20.11 4.04 -20.06
C PRO A 86 -21.53 4.16 -19.47
N GLY A 87 -21.80 5.30 -18.83
CA GLY A 87 -23.03 5.54 -18.07
C GLY A 87 -22.79 6.00 -16.63
N THR A 88 -21.57 5.82 -16.11
CA THR A 88 -21.13 6.43 -14.83
C THR A 88 -20.75 7.92 -14.98
N GLN A 89 -21.28 8.60 -16.00
CA GLN A 89 -20.96 10.00 -16.27
C GLN A 89 -21.70 10.91 -15.29
N ASN A 90 -20.93 11.74 -14.59
CA ASN A 90 -21.44 12.69 -13.61
C ASN A 90 -22.12 13.86 -14.32
N GLY A 91 -23.14 14.46 -13.69
CA GLY A 91 -23.98 15.52 -14.26
C GLY A 91 -23.22 16.79 -14.73
N SER A 92 -23.95 17.86 -15.06
CA SER A 92 -23.37 19.17 -15.38
C SER A 92 -23.09 19.99 -14.11
N GLY A 93 -21.95 20.71 -14.05
CA GLY A 93 -21.59 21.58 -12.91
C GLY A 93 -20.09 21.79 -12.73
N GLU A 94 -19.72 22.71 -11.82
CA GLU A 94 -18.34 22.94 -11.39
C GLU A 94 -17.78 21.72 -10.65
N SER A 95 -16.47 21.48 -10.82
CA SER A 95 -15.74 20.40 -10.17
C SER A 95 -14.92 20.96 -9.02
N ASP A 96 -15.11 20.42 -7.82
CA ASP A 96 -14.31 20.69 -6.62
C ASP A 96 -13.94 19.36 -5.94
N LEU A 97 -13.30 19.43 -4.77
CA LEU A 97 -12.97 18.25 -3.96
C LEU A 97 -13.97 18.07 -2.82
N GLY A 98 -14.39 16.83 -2.58
CA GLY A 98 -15.18 16.43 -1.43
C GLY A 98 -14.52 15.32 -0.63
N ARG A 99 -14.89 15.19 0.65
CA ARG A 99 -14.47 14.08 1.50
C ARG A 99 -15.48 12.95 1.42
N PHE A 100 -15.01 11.76 1.09
CA PHE A 100 -15.85 10.58 1.01
C PHE A 100 -15.23 9.40 1.75
N LEU A 101 -16.09 8.63 2.39
CA LEU A 101 -15.73 7.40 3.09
C LEU A 101 -15.73 6.23 2.09
N VAL A 102 -14.65 5.45 2.06
CA VAL A 102 -14.56 4.23 1.26
C VAL A 102 -14.10 3.05 2.12
N PRO A 103 -14.68 1.85 1.97
CA PRO A 103 -14.11 0.63 2.50
C PRO A 103 -12.77 0.33 1.82
N ALA A 104 -11.86 -0.22 2.60
CA ALA A 104 -10.53 -0.57 2.16
C ALA A 104 -10.03 -1.84 2.85
N MET A 105 -8.97 -2.41 2.31
CA MET A 105 -8.28 -3.57 2.84
C MET A 105 -6.81 -3.26 3.01
N ARG A 106 -6.21 -3.73 4.10
CA ARG A 106 -4.80 -3.46 4.38
C ARG A 106 -3.90 -4.34 3.54
N ILE A 107 -2.85 -3.76 2.96
CA ILE A 107 -1.77 -4.48 2.30
C ILE A 107 -0.56 -4.55 3.27
N PRO A 108 -0.20 -5.74 3.78
CA PRO A 108 0.97 -5.87 4.65
C PRO A 108 2.25 -5.42 3.93
N PRO A 109 3.11 -4.58 4.53
CA PRO A 109 4.31 -4.08 3.86
C PRO A 109 5.23 -5.19 3.34
N LEU A 110 5.35 -6.30 4.08
CA LEU A 110 6.14 -7.47 3.67
C LEU A 110 5.60 -8.15 2.40
N ARG A 111 4.30 -8.03 2.13
CA ARG A 111 3.61 -8.67 1.02
C ARG A 111 3.26 -7.69 -0.10
N ALA A 112 3.46 -6.39 0.12
CA ALA A 112 3.00 -5.33 -0.76
C ALA A 112 3.35 -5.58 -2.22
N GLU A 113 4.62 -5.84 -2.51
CA GLU A 113 5.06 -6.11 -3.88
C GLU A 113 4.36 -7.29 -4.53
N ARG A 114 4.35 -8.47 -3.88
CA ARG A 114 3.74 -9.67 -4.45
C ARG A 114 2.24 -9.50 -4.66
N LEU A 115 1.56 -8.84 -3.72
CA LEU A 115 0.13 -8.59 -3.81
C LEU A 115 -0.18 -7.60 -4.93
N LEU A 116 0.56 -6.50 -5.02
CA LEU A 116 0.35 -5.49 -6.07
C LEU A 116 0.69 -6.02 -7.47
N ASP A 117 1.79 -6.76 -7.61
CA ASP A 117 2.13 -7.42 -8.88
C ASP A 117 1.03 -8.42 -9.27
N GLY A 118 0.55 -9.25 -8.33
CA GLY A 118 -0.56 -10.18 -8.60
C GLY A 118 -1.87 -9.49 -8.98
N LEU A 119 -2.22 -8.37 -8.34
CA LEU A 119 -3.40 -7.57 -8.69
C LEU A 119 -3.28 -6.94 -10.09
N LEU A 120 -2.08 -6.50 -10.48
CA LEU A 120 -1.82 -6.00 -11.83
C LEU A 120 -1.96 -7.12 -12.87
N ASP A 121 -1.46 -8.32 -12.56
CA ASP A 121 -1.63 -9.49 -13.43
C ASP A 121 -3.12 -9.87 -13.57
N THR A 122 -3.88 -9.85 -12.47
CA THR A 122 -5.34 -10.04 -12.49
C THR A 122 -6.03 -8.98 -13.36
N ALA A 123 -5.70 -7.70 -13.19
CA ALA A 123 -6.28 -6.63 -14.00
C ALA A 123 -5.91 -6.72 -15.49
N ALA A 124 -4.77 -7.34 -15.83
CA ALA A 124 -4.38 -7.59 -17.21
C ALA A 124 -5.08 -8.83 -17.81
N ALA A 125 -5.40 -9.83 -16.99
CA ALA A 125 -5.98 -11.08 -17.43
C ALA A 125 -7.53 -11.07 -17.44
N GLU A 126 -8.16 -10.33 -16.52
CA GLU A 126 -9.60 -10.37 -16.29
C GLU A 126 -10.27 -9.08 -16.75
N SER A 127 -11.20 -9.20 -17.70
CA SER A 127 -11.94 -8.04 -18.24
C SER A 127 -12.87 -7.36 -17.25
N GLN A 128 -13.10 -7.93 -16.05
CA GLN A 128 -13.95 -7.35 -15.02
C GLN A 128 -13.17 -6.55 -13.97
N VAL A 129 -11.85 -6.60 -13.98
CA VAL A 129 -10.97 -5.91 -13.03
C VAL A 129 -10.05 -4.98 -13.80
N ALA A 130 -9.92 -3.74 -13.35
CA ALA A 130 -8.99 -2.77 -13.91
C ALA A 130 -8.11 -2.17 -12.81
N ALA A 131 -6.89 -1.79 -13.15
CA ALA A 131 -5.98 -1.09 -12.25
C ALA A 131 -6.08 0.41 -12.49
N GLY A 132 -6.38 1.18 -11.44
CA GLY A 132 -6.18 2.63 -11.44
C GLY A 132 -4.69 2.97 -11.27
N ASP A 133 -4.30 4.19 -11.66
CA ASP A 133 -2.88 4.60 -11.78
C ASP A 133 -2.07 4.51 -10.48
N SER A 134 -2.71 4.56 -9.31
CA SER A 134 -2.01 4.40 -8.04
C SER A 134 -1.50 2.99 -7.79
N LEU A 135 -2.14 1.97 -8.36
CA LEU A 135 -1.73 0.57 -8.21
C LEU A 135 -0.34 0.29 -8.83
N PRO A 136 -0.07 0.58 -10.12
CA PRO A 136 1.25 0.41 -10.71
C PRO A 136 2.31 1.34 -10.08
N PHE A 137 1.91 2.51 -9.57
CA PHE A 137 2.78 3.38 -8.79
C PHE A 137 3.33 2.66 -7.53
N PHE A 138 2.44 2.16 -6.67
CA PHE A 138 2.86 1.46 -5.45
C PHE A 138 3.55 0.12 -5.74
N ALA A 139 3.20 -0.58 -6.82
CA ALA A 139 3.93 -1.77 -7.25
C ALA A 139 5.39 -1.41 -7.59
N THR A 140 5.60 -0.33 -8.34
CA THR A 140 6.93 0.17 -8.68
C THR A 140 7.72 0.61 -7.45
N LEU A 141 7.06 1.27 -6.49
CA LEU A 141 7.65 1.62 -5.20
C LEU A 141 8.11 0.37 -4.43
N ALA A 142 7.26 -0.65 -4.34
CA ALA A 142 7.59 -1.88 -3.62
C ALA A 142 8.77 -2.62 -4.28
N ARG A 143 8.80 -2.68 -5.62
CA ARG A 143 9.94 -3.21 -6.39
C ARG A 143 11.23 -2.43 -6.16
N LEU A 144 11.14 -1.09 -6.07
CA LEU A 144 12.28 -0.23 -5.72
C LEU A 144 12.78 -0.54 -4.30
N ALA A 145 11.90 -0.67 -3.32
CA ALA A 145 12.27 -1.05 -1.95
C ALA A 145 13.02 -2.40 -1.93
N ARG A 146 12.49 -3.44 -2.59
CA ARG A 146 13.16 -4.73 -2.72
C ARG A 146 14.53 -4.60 -3.39
N SER A 147 14.63 -3.83 -4.47
CA SER A 147 15.90 -3.57 -5.17
C SER A 147 16.96 -2.97 -4.23
N LEU A 148 16.58 -1.99 -3.40
CA LEU A 148 17.47 -1.35 -2.43
C LEU A 148 17.90 -2.32 -1.32
N VAL A 149 16.96 -3.11 -0.79
CA VAL A 149 17.26 -4.14 0.23
C VAL A 149 18.21 -5.21 -0.32
N CYS A 150 17.97 -5.71 -1.53
CA CYS A 150 18.83 -6.71 -2.18
C CYS A 150 20.26 -6.17 -2.41
N GLN A 151 20.40 -4.88 -2.71
CA GLN A 151 21.69 -4.21 -2.85
C GLN A 151 22.34 -3.84 -1.51
N GLN A 152 21.73 -4.20 -0.37
CA GLN A 152 22.19 -3.82 0.97
C GLN A 152 22.27 -2.30 1.18
N ARG A 153 21.45 -1.53 0.44
CA ARG A 153 21.33 -0.08 0.53
C ARG A 153 20.28 0.33 1.56
N VAL A 154 20.49 -0.16 2.78
CA VAL A 154 19.59 0.09 3.91
C VAL A 154 20.41 0.26 5.18
N VAL A 155 19.99 1.19 6.03
CA VAL A 155 20.66 1.50 7.30
C VAL A 155 19.67 1.42 8.45
N PRO A 156 20.07 0.88 9.61
CA PRO A 156 19.23 0.93 10.81
C PRO A 156 19.20 2.37 11.33
N MET A 157 18.01 2.89 11.62
CA MET A 157 17.78 4.21 12.18
C MET A 157 16.83 4.12 13.38
N VAL A 158 16.85 5.13 14.24
CA VAL A 158 15.85 5.32 15.29
C VAL A 158 14.89 6.40 14.78
N MET A 159 13.62 6.02 14.64
CA MET A 159 12.53 6.90 14.21
C MET A 159 11.72 7.32 15.42
N GLN A 160 11.34 8.60 15.48
CA GLN A 160 10.43 9.11 16.50
C GLN A 160 8.99 8.91 16.01
N LEU A 161 8.17 8.22 16.81
CA LEU A 161 6.78 7.84 16.48
C LEU A 161 5.75 8.82 17.06
N GLY A 162 6.16 10.08 17.29
CA GLY A 162 5.39 11.08 17.99
C GLY A 162 5.63 11.08 19.50
N GLY A 163 5.65 12.28 20.12
CA GLY A 163 5.94 12.44 21.54
C GLY A 163 7.32 11.88 21.92
N THR A 164 7.39 11.07 22.96
CA THR A 164 8.61 10.44 23.48
C THR A 164 8.86 9.03 22.95
N ALA A 165 7.98 8.51 22.10
CA ALA A 165 8.10 7.15 21.58
C ALA A 165 9.12 7.10 20.43
N SER A 166 10.04 6.14 20.50
CA SER A 166 11.05 5.88 19.48
C SER A 166 11.08 4.40 19.11
N ALA A 167 11.29 4.10 17.84
CA ALA A 167 11.44 2.73 17.35
C ALA A 167 12.62 2.60 16.39
N GLY A 168 13.32 1.47 16.48
CA GLY A 168 14.32 1.11 15.48
C GLY A 168 13.65 0.66 14.18
N SER A 169 14.03 1.27 13.05
CA SER A 169 13.52 0.97 11.71
C SER A 169 14.66 0.92 10.70
N TRP A 170 14.61 0.00 9.74
CA TRP A 170 15.52 0.03 8.59
C TRP A 170 15.01 1.04 7.56
N ARG A 171 15.91 1.91 7.12
CA ARG A 171 15.61 2.95 6.13
C ARG A 171 16.44 2.74 4.87
N PRO A 172 15.88 2.97 3.67
CA PRO A 172 16.66 3.04 2.44
C PRO A 172 17.77 4.08 2.57
N TRP A 173 18.98 3.73 2.14
CA TRP A 173 20.09 4.68 2.05
C TRP A 173 20.10 5.33 0.66
N LEU A 174 19.81 6.62 0.62
CA LEU A 174 19.68 7.42 -0.60
C LEU A 174 20.84 8.43 -0.76
N GLY A 175 22.02 8.10 -0.22
CA GLY A 175 23.16 9.00 -0.16
C GLY A 175 23.91 9.20 -1.48
N ASP A 176 23.55 8.46 -2.53
CA ASP A 176 24.14 8.58 -3.85
C ASP A 176 23.10 8.91 -4.92
N GLU A 177 23.56 9.56 -5.99
CA GLU A 177 22.70 10.08 -7.05
C GLU A 177 21.82 8.99 -7.70
N PRO A 178 22.31 7.80 -8.06
CA PRO A 178 21.46 6.80 -8.71
C PRO A 178 20.26 6.34 -7.86
N ALA A 179 20.39 6.27 -6.53
CA ALA A 179 19.29 5.89 -5.66
C ALA A 179 18.35 7.07 -5.40
N SER A 180 18.90 8.26 -5.13
CA SER A 180 18.11 9.46 -4.87
C SER A 180 17.29 9.88 -6.10
N SER A 181 17.87 9.90 -7.31
CA SER A 181 17.15 10.32 -8.52
C SER A 181 15.96 9.42 -8.82
N ARG A 182 16.05 8.10 -8.55
CA ARG A 182 14.95 7.15 -8.76
C ARG A 182 13.78 7.40 -7.81
N VAL A 183 14.06 7.68 -6.53
CA VAL A 183 13.03 8.02 -5.54
C VAL A 183 12.38 9.36 -5.86
N VAL A 184 13.19 10.36 -6.23
CA VAL A 184 12.69 11.69 -6.64
C VAL A 184 11.80 11.59 -7.88
N ALA A 185 12.23 10.83 -8.90
CA ALA A 185 11.44 10.60 -10.10
C ALA A 185 10.11 9.91 -9.77
N LEU A 186 10.14 8.91 -8.87
CA LEU A 186 8.94 8.23 -8.41
C LEU A 186 7.99 9.18 -7.69
N ALA A 187 8.47 9.94 -6.70
CA ALA A 187 7.64 10.91 -5.96
C ALA A 187 7.01 11.96 -6.89
N LYS A 188 7.75 12.47 -7.87
CA LYS A 188 7.23 13.40 -8.89
C LYS A 188 6.15 12.79 -9.78
N ALA A 189 6.25 11.49 -10.08
CA ALA A 189 5.29 10.77 -10.89
C ALA A 189 4.05 10.30 -10.10
N MET A 190 3.96 10.61 -8.80
CA MET A 190 2.87 10.11 -7.95
C MET A 190 1.50 10.61 -8.45
N PRO A 191 0.58 9.70 -8.80
CA PRO A 191 -0.79 10.07 -9.14
C PRO A 191 -1.50 10.75 -7.96
N PRO A 192 -2.33 11.78 -8.16
CA PRO A 192 -3.07 12.43 -7.07
C PRO A 192 -3.90 11.45 -6.23
N ILE A 193 -4.50 10.44 -6.87
CA ILE A 193 -5.31 9.42 -6.19
C ILE A 193 -4.50 8.55 -5.20
N ALA A 194 -3.17 8.43 -5.40
CA ALA A 194 -2.30 7.68 -4.49
C ALA A 194 -2.13 8.38 -3.12
N ARG A 195 -2.32 9.70 -3.09
CA ARG A 195 -2.17 10.60 -1.93
C ARG A 195 -3.47 11.30 -1.55
N ALA A 196 -4.61 10.80 -2.02
CA ALA A 196 -5.93 11.39 -1.76
C ALA A 196 -6.44 11.15 -0.34
N ALA A 197 -5.81 10.26 0.44
CA ALA A 197 -6.21 9.98 1.80
C ALA A 197 -6.02 11.19 2.72
N VAL A 198 -7.08 11.53 3.46
CA VAL A 198 -7.00 12.47 4.59
C VAL A 198 -6.10 11.85 5.64
N SER A 199 -4.86 12.29 5.71
CA SER A 199 -3.79 11.65 6.48
C SER A 199 -2.80 12.67 7.01
N GLU A 200 -1.85 12.20 7.82
CA GLU A 200 -0.77 12.98 8.41
C GLU A 200 0.18 13.61 7.37
N THR A 201 0.17 13.13 6.13
CA THR A 201 1.05 13.64 5.07
C THR A 201 0.47 14.84 4.32
N ASP A 202 -0.79 15.21 4.56
CA ASP A 202 -1.48 16.37 3.95
C ASP A 202 -1.22 16.52 2.43
N ASP A 203 -1.36 15.42 1.69
CA ASP A 203 -1.06 15.30 0.24
C ASP A 203 0.41 15.47 -0.22
N ASP A 204 1.38 15.52 0.70
CA ASP A 204 2.80 15.56 0.33
C ASP A 204 3.26 14.24 -0.31
N ALA A 205 3.49 14.28 -1.63
CA ALA A 205 3.96 13.14 -2.40
C ALA A 205 5.33 12.61 -1.94
N TRP A 206 6.21 13.47 -1.44
CA TRP A 206 7.49 13.03 -0.88
C TRP A 206 7.28 12.27 0.42
N ALA A 207 6.48 12.82 1.34
CA ALA A 207 6.18 12.19 2.62
C ALA A 207 5.54 10.81 2.44
N VAL A 208 4.55 10.69 1.55
CA VAL A 208 3.93 9.39 1.21
C VAL A 208 4.95 8.41 0.63
N THR A 209 5.81 8.86 -0.29
CA THR A 209 6.84 8.01 -0.90
C THR A 209 7.83 7.53 0.15
N ASP A 210 8.33 8.41 1.00
CA ASP A 210 9.34 8.09 2.03
C ASP A 210 8.79 7.15 3.11
N LEU A 211 7.55 7.37 3.58
CA LEU A 211 6.90 6.50 4.56
C LEU A 211 6.63 5.11 3.98
N ALA A 212 6.03 5.04 2.78
CA ALA A 212 5.71 3.77 2.14
C ALA A 212 6.99 2.97 1.80
N LEU A 213 7.99 3.63 1.19
CA LEU A 213 9.25 3.00 0.80
C LEU A 213 9.98 2.45 2.03
N GLY A 214 10.04 3.24 3.10
CA GLY A 214 10.65 2.83 4.34
C GLY A 214 9.92 1.67 5.03
N SER A 215 8.58 1.67 5.03
CA SER A 215 7.80 0.59 5.63
C SER A 215 8.01 -0.75 4.91
N VAL A 216 8.01 -0.75 3.57
CA VAL A 216 8.29 -1.95 2.78
C VAL A 216 9.73 -2.42 2.99
N ALA A 217 10.70 -1.50 2.97
CA ALA A 217 12.11 -1.84 3.20
C ALA A 217 12.36 -2.42 4.60
N ASP A 218 11.74 -1.83 5.64
CA ASP A 218 11.84 -2.32 7.01
C ASP A 218 11.29 -3.74 7.17
N ALA A 219 10.11 -3.98 6.62
CA ALA A 219 9.49 -5.31 6.67
C ALA A 219 10.36 -6.38 5.98
N LEU A 220 10.90 -6.07 4.80
CA LEU A 220 11.81 -6.97 4.06
C LEU A 220 13.09 -7.26 4.86
N CYS A 221 13.69 -6.24 5.49
CA CYS A 221 14.89 -6.40 6.31
C CYS A 221 14.63 -7.26 7.55
N ARG A 222 13.48 -7.07 8.22
CA ARG A 222 13.09 -7.88 9.38
C ARG A 222 12.90 -9.34 9.00
N GLU A 223 12.22 -9.60 7.88
CA GLU A 223 12.02 -10.96 7.37
C GLU A 223 13.35 -11.65 7.04
N ALA A 224 14.26 -10.97 6.34
CA ALA A 224 15.57 -11.50 6.02
C ALA A 224 16.37 -11.88 7.29
N ARG A 225 16.28 -11.06 8.35
CA ARG A 225 16.91 -11.36 9.65
C ARG A 225 16.24 -12.51 10.39
N ALA A 226 14.91 -12.60 10.35
CA ALA A 226 14.14 -13.69 10.97
C ALA A 226 14.52 -15.04 10.35
N ARG A 227 14.59 -15.13 9.02
CA ARG A 227 15.01 -16.34 8.30
C ARG A 227 16.42 -16.80 8.70
N ARG A 228 17.38 -15.87 8.79
CA ARG A 228 18.77 -16.19 9.22
C ARG A 228 18.84 -16.70 10.66
N ARG A 229 17.97 -16.19 11.56
CA ARG A 229 17.89 -16.70 12.94
C ARG A 229 17.34 -18.12 12.99
N CYS A 230 16.33 -18.44 12.18
CA CYS A 230 15.76 -19.78 12.09
C CYS A 230 16.81 -20.79 11.56
N THR A 231 17.48 -20.47 10.45
CA THR A 231 18.50 -21.37 9.85
C THR A 231 19.72 -21.58 10.75
N ARG A 232 20.09 -20.60 11.57
CA ARG A 232 21.16 -20.74 12.56
C ARG A 232 20.74 -21.60 13.76
N ARG A 233 19.48 -21.52 14.20
CA ARG A 233 18.94 -22.38 15.29
C ARG A 233 18.72 -23.82 14.84
N SER A 234 18.40 -24.05 13.57
CA SER A 234 18.18 -25.40 13.03
C SER A 234 19.46 -26.13 12.60
N ARG A 235 20.64 -25.49 12.70
CA ARG A 235 21.91 -26.19 12.50
C ARG A 235 22.23 -26.99 13.76
N PRO A 236 22.28 -28.35 13.70
CA PRO A 236 22.75 -29.13 14.83
C PRO A 236 24.18 -28.70 15.14
N TRP A 237 24.42 -28.36 16.42
CA TRP A 237 25.76 -28.13 16.93
C TRP A 237 26.63 -29.32 16.52
N PRO A 238 27.82 -29.14 15.91
CA PRO A 238 28.70 -30.26 15.69
C PRO A 238 29.05 -30.80 17.09
N LEU A 239 28.44 -31.94 17.44
CA LEU A 239 28.85 -32.73 18.59
C LEU A 239 30.37 -32.87 18.44
N ARG A 240 31.12 -32.25 19.36
CA ARG A 240 32.56 -32.43 19.46
C ARG A 240 32.77 -33.93 19.54
N THR A 241 33.23 -34.53 18.46
CA THR A 241 33.66 -35.92 18.44
C THR A 241 34.81 -35.98 19.44
N THR A 242 34.53 -36.58 20.60
CA THR A 242 35.52 -36.92 21.59
C THR A 242 36.53 -37.85 20.91
N ARG A 243 37.68 -37.30 20.52
CA ARG A 243 38.87 -38.09 20.17
C ARG A 243 39.20 -38.95 21.38
N ARG A 244 38.79 -40.21 21.31
CA ARG A 244 39.14 -41.28 22.23
C ARG A 244 40.66 -41.46 22.14
N TRP A 245 41.39 -41.00 23.15
CA TRP A 245 42.78 -41.37 23.36
C TRP A 245 42.84 -42.90 23.54
N ARG A 246 43.38 -43.61 22.54
CA ARG A 246 43.80 -45.01 22.72
C ARG A 246 45.23 -44.99 23.25
N GLY A 247 45.39 -45.42 24.50
CA GLY A 247 46.70 -45.65 25.09
C GLY A 247 47.44 -46.77 24.36
N CYS A 248 48.70 -46.52 24.05
CA CYS A 248 49.65 -47.55 23.70
C CYS A 248 50.07 -48.29 24.98
N ARG A 249 49.86 -49.61 25.01
CA ARG A 249 50.60 -50.54 25.87
C ARG A 249 51.30 -51.56 24.96
N GLY A 250 52.58 -51.77 25.24
CA GLY A 250 53.28 -53.04 25.03
C GLY A 250 53.94 -53.26 23.68
N SER A 251 55.26 -53.04 23.62
CA SER A 251 56.27 -54.13 23.65
C SER A 251 57.62 -53.53 24.03
#